data_AF-A7MVJ2-F1
#
_entry.id   AF-A7MVJ2-F1
#
_cell.length_a   1.000
_cell.length_b   1.000
_cell.length_c   1.000
_cell.angle_alpha   90.00
_cell.angle_beta   90.00
_cell.angle_gamma   90.00
#
_symmetry.space_group_name_H-M   'P 1'
#
loop_
_entity.id
_entity.type
_entity.pdbx_description
1 polymer ?
#
loop_
_entity_poly.entity_id
_entity_poly.type
_entity_poly.pdbx_seq_one_letter_code
_entity_poly.pdbx_strand_id
1 'polypeptide(L)' 'MDVHSIEVIDGPVQRTGAIGNILSVYIRDPDGNLTELSNYLTEV' A
#
# COMPACT_ATOMS: atom_id res chain seq x y z
N MET A 1 4.12 -6.11 16.79
CA MET A 1 2.75 -6.66 16.79
C MET A 1 1.93 -5.78 15.90
N ASP A 2 1.55 -6.27 14.73
CA ASP A 2 0.53 -5.65 13.88
C ASP A 2 -0.78 -5.66 14.66
N VAL A 3 -1.18 -4.47 15.12
CA VAL A 3 -2.26 -4.27 16.09
C VAL A 3 -3.64 -4.77 15.64
N HIS A 4 -3.77 -5.16 14.37
CA HIS A 4 -5.03 -5.63 13.78
C HIS A 4 -4.88 -6.93 12.96
N SER A 5 -3.70 -7.58 12.97
CA SER A 5 -3.43 -8.81 12.20
C SER A 5 -3.84 -8.74 10.72
N ILE A 6 -3.60 -7.59 10.07
CA ILE A 6 -3.89 -7.42 8.64
C ILE A 6 -2.71 -7.97 7.85
N GLU A 7 -2.98 -8.93 6.97
CA GLU A 7 -1.98 -9.49 6.07
C GLU A 7 -1.64 -8.50 4.96
N VAL A 8 -0.33 -8.21 4.81
CA VAL A 8 0.19 -7.48 3.66
C VAL A 8 0.42 -8.49 2.53
N ILE A 9 -0.31 -8.31 1.44
CA ILE A 9 -0.24 -9.15 0.25
C ILE A 9 1.06 -8.87 -0.52
N ASP A 10 1.41 -7.60 -0.67
CA ASP A 10 2.62 -7.13 -1.33
C ASP A 10 3.02 -5.75 -0.81
N GLY A 11 4.31 -5.43 -0.92
CA GLY A 11 4.91 -4.18 -0.48
C GLY A 11 5.64 -4.22 0.87
N PRO A 12 6.30 -3.11 1.26
CA PRO A 12 6.34 -1.82 0.57
C PRO A 12 7.09 -1.90 -0.76
N VAL A 13 6.47 -1.42 -1.84
CA VAL A 13 7.02 -1.52 -3.19
C VAL A 13 6.71 -0.25 -3.98
N GLN A 14 7.66 0.17 -4.82
CA GLN A 14 7.49 1.35 -5.64
C GLN A 14 6.51 1.07 -6.79
N ARG A 15 5.63 2.04 -7.03
CA ARG A 15 4.62 2.05 -8.10
C ARG A 15 4.53 3.44 -8.72
N THR A 16 3.80 3.53 -9.82
CA THR A 16 3.49 4.79 -10.49
C THR A 16 2.09 5.24 -10.07
N GLY A 17 2.01 6.32 -9.30
CA GLY A 17 0.75 6.98 -8.96
C GLY A 17 0.33 8.00 -10.03
N ALA A 18 -0.83 8.62 -9.84
CA ALA A 18 -1.43 9.52 -10.82
C ALA A 18 -0.58 10.76 -11.14
N ILE A 19 0.21 11.25 -10.18
CA ILE A 19 1.05 12.45 -10.32
C ILE A 19 2.55 12.19 -10.08
N GLY A 20 2.99 10.94 -9.94
CA GLY A 20 4.39 10.63 -9.66
C GLY A 20 4.61 9.28 -8.99
N ASN A 21 5.83 9.02 -8.55
CA ASN A 21 6.19 7.77 -7.90
C ASN A 21 5.58 7.67 -6.50
N ILE A 22 5.08 6.49 -6.17
CA ILE A 22 4.49 6.17 -4.87
C ILE A 22 5.14 4.93 -4.28
N LEU A 23 5.13 4.81 -2.96
CA LEU A 23 5.43 3.58 -2.23
C LEU A 23 4.12 3.00 -1.72
N SER A 24 3.78 1.81 -2.21
CA SER A 24 2.49 1.16 -1.97
C SER A 24 2.63 -0.11 -1.13
N VAL A 25 1.60 -0.42 -0.35
CA VAL A 25 1.32 -1.73 0.24
C VAL A 25 -0.09 -2.16 -0.14
N TYR A 26 -0.29 -3.48 -0.29
CA TYR A 26 -1.56 -4.06 -0.72
C TYR A 26 -2.12 -4.97 0.37
N ILE A 27 -3.42 -4.83 0.66
CA ILE A 27 -4.13 -5.63 1.68
C ILE A 27 -5.51 -6.08 1.16
N ARG A 28 -6.13 -7.03 1.86
CA ARG A 28 -7.56 -7.33 1.70
C ARG A 28 -8.38 -6.63 2.78
N ASP A 29 -9.48 -6.00 2.38
CA ASP A 29 -10.52 -5.60 3.32
C ASP A 29 -11.37 -6.82 3.75
N PRO A 30 -12.31 -6.68 4.72
CA PRO A 30 -13.15 -7.80 5.16
C PRO A 30 -14.06 -8.40 4.07
N ASP A 31 -14.39 -7.63 3.03
CA ASP A 31 -15.18 -8.10 1.88
C ASP A 31 -14.32 -8.82 0.83
N GLY A 32 -12.99 -8.84 1.02
CA GLY A 32 -12.04 -9.47 0.12
C GLY A 32 -11.63 -8.59 -1.07
N ASN A 33 -11.96 -7.30 -1.08
CA ASN A 33 -11.48 -6.36 -2.08
C ASN A 33 -9.98 -6.09 -1.88
N LEU A 34 -9.27 -5.87 -2.99
CA LEU A 34 -7.87 -5.45 -2.95
C LEU A 34 -7.81 -3.94 -2.69
N THR A 35 -7.20 -3.55 -1.57
CA THR A 35 -6.96 -2.15 -1.24
C THR A 35 -5.47 -1.84 -1.36
N GLU A 36 -5.14 -0.74 -2.03
CA GLU A 36 -3.80 -0.16 -2.09
C GLU A 36 -3.71 1.02 -1.12
N LEU A 37 -2.74 0.97 -0.22
CA LEU A 37 -2.35 2.11 0.63
C LEU A 37 -1.00 2.61 0.16
N SER A 38 -0.89 3.89 -0.16
CA SER A 38 0.29 4.45 -0.80
C SER A 38 0.67 5.83 -0.29
N ASN A 39 1.97 6.11 -0.24
CA ASN A 39 2.52 7.45 -0.01
C ASN A 39 3.25 7.94 -1.26
N TYR A 40 3.10 9.22 -1.60
CA TYR A 40 3.93 9.84 -2.63
C TYR A 40 5.38 9.93 -2.15
N LEU A 41 6.30 9.48 -3.01
CA LEU A 41 7.72 9.66 -2.80
C LEU A 41 8.07 11.08 -3.22
N THR A 42 8.04 12.01 -2.25
CA THR A 42 8.58 13.35 -2.45
C THR A 42 10.10 13.28 -2.24
N GLU A 43 10.89 13.63 -3.25
CA GLU A 43 12.31 13.92 -3.02
C GLU A 43 12.43 15.10 -2.05
N VAL A 44 13.01 14.83 -0.88
CA VAL A 44 13.44 15.84 0.10
C VAL A 44 14.83 16.35 -0.23
#